data_AF-A0A6S7AVX6-F1
#
_entry.id   AF-A0A6S7AVX6-F1
#
_cell.length_a   1.000
_cell.length_b   1.000
_cell.length_c   1.000
_cell.angle_alpha   90.00
_cell.angle_beta   90.00
_cell.angle_gamma   90.00
#
_symmetry.space_group_name_H-M   'P 1'
#
loop_
_entity.id
_entity.type
_entity.pdbx_description
1 polymer ?
#
loop_
_entity_poly.entity_id
_entity_poly.type
_entity_poly.pdbx_seq_one_letter_code
_entity_poly.pdbx_strand_id
1 'polypeptide(L)'
;MGTDRPQSAAIHYPDLAMFYSVLKFIHVIAVILWVGGMLFAHCFLRPAAAKLEPPVRLKLMASVLGPFLNAVLVAIVLILLTGMSMIGQAGSMATQSGGTFFMPRSWTLMAGGGIVMMVIFGHIRFALYKRLAAAVAASDWPKGGQAMAGIRRWVGVNLILGIAIVAIAFLA
;
A
#
# COMPACT_ATOMS: atom_id res chain seq x y z
N MET A 1 36.96 44.33 14.58
CA MET A 1 35.58 44.09 15.06
C MET A 1 34.72 43.79 13.83
N GLY A 2 34.89 42.58 13.28
CA GLY A 2 34.09 42.09 12.16
C GLY A 2 32.97 41.23 12.75
N THR A 3 31.73 41.64 12.54
CA THR A 3 30.56 40.91 13.03
C THR A 3 30.38 39.64 12.21
N ASP A 4 30.66 38.50 12.82
CA ASP A 4 30.22 37.19 12.35
C ASP A 4 28.69 37.21 12.20
N ARG A 5 28.19 37.29 10.97
CA ARG A 5 26.80 36.91 10.71
C ARG A 5 26.71 35.40 10.86
N PRO A 6 25.75 34.87 11.64
CA PRO A 6 25.53 33.44 11.66
C PRO A 6 25.14 33.01 10.23
N GLN A 7 25.88 32.05 9.68
CA GLN A 7 25.46 31.27 8.52
C GLN A 7 24.16 30.56 8.91
N SER A 8 23.02 31.23 8.72
CA SER A 8 21.71 30.61 8.83
C SER A 8 21.67 29.48 7.80
N ALA A 9 21.50 28.25 8.27
CA ALA A 9 21.43 27.02 7.50
C ALA A 9 20.50 27.18 6.29
N ALA A 10 21.06 27.56 5.14
CA ALA A 10 20.38 27.52 3.88
C ALA A 10 20.35 26.05 3.47
N ILE A 11 19.26 25.36 3.79
CA ILE A 11 18.98 24.07 3.15
C ILE A 11 19.01 24.34 1.65
N HIS A 12 20.00 23.77 0.96
CA HIS A 12 20.18 23.99 -0.46
C HIS A 12 18.95 23.44 -1.19
N TYR A 13 18.29 24.26 -2.01
CA TYR A 13 17.19 23.87 -2.91
C TYR A 13 17.35 22.48 -3.59
N PRO A 14 18.54 22.05 -4.07
CA PRO A 14 18.74 20.70 -4.61
C PRO A 14 18.49 19.55 -3.61
N ASP A 15 18.72 19.75 -2.31
CA ASP A 15 18.54 18.70 -1.30
C ASP A 15 17.05 18.38 -1.08
N LEU A 16 16.20 19.40 -1.10
CA LEU A 16 14.74 19.27 -1.01
C LEU A 16 14.16 18.53 -2.23
N ALA A 17 14.64 18.87 -3.43
CA ALA A 17 14.20 18.20 -4.66
C ALA A 17 14.65 16.74 -4.72
N MET A 18 15.87 16.44 -4.27
CA MET A 18 16.38 15.07 -4.14
C MET A 18 15.54 14.27 -3.12
N PHE A 19 15.26 14.85 -1.95
CA PHE A 19 14.45 14.20 -0.91
C PHE A 19 13.04 13.86 -1.40
N TYR A 20 12.36 14.81 -2.07
CA TYR A 20 11.05 14.57 -2.66
C TYR A 20 11.08 13.41 -3.68
N SER A 21 12.11 13.37 -4.52
CA SER A 21 12.29 12.30 -5.51
C SER A 21 12.48 10.93 -4.86
N VAL A 22 13.25 10.85 -3.77
CA VAL A 22 13.43 9.62 -2.98
C VAL A 22 12.12 9.17 -2.35
N LEU A 23 11.35 10.09 -1.74
CA LEU A 23 10.04 9.76 -1.18
C LEU A 23 9.09 9.22 -2.25
N LYS A 24 9.03 9.88 -3.41
CA LYS A 24 8.20 9.44 -4.53
C LYS A 24 8.63 8.05 -5.04
N PHE A 25 9.93 7.79 -5.15
CA PHE A 25 10.45 6.48 -5.52
C PHE A 25 10.01 5.39 -4.54
N ILE A 26 10.22 5.60 -3.23
CA ILE A 26 9.81 4.65 -2.18
C ILE A 26 8.29 4.42 -2.22
N HIS A 27 7.52 5.50 -2.36
CA HIS A 27 6.06 5.45 -2.46
C HIS A 27 5.61 4.55 -3.61
N VAL A 28 6.15 4.79 -4.81
CA VAL A 28 5.76 4.04 -6.02
C VAL A 28 6.21 2.58 -5.94
N ILE A 29 7.42 2.29 -5.43
CA ILE A 29 7.87 0.90 -5.25
C ILE A 29 6.98 0.14 -4.28
N ALA A 30 6.56 0.78 -3.17
CA ALA A 30 5.63 0.18 -2.22
C ALA A 30 4.24 -0.07 -2.84
N VAL A 31 3.74 0.87 -3.67
CA VAL A 31 2.50 0.67 -4.45
C VAL A 31 2.64 -0.49 -5.44
N ILE A 32 3.76 -0.58 -6.17
CA ILE A 32 4.04 -1.67 -7.12
C ILE A 32 4.03 -3.02 -6.41
N LEU A 33 4.70 -3.14 -5.27
CA LEU A 33 4.70 -4.37 -4.47
C LEU A 33 3.28 -4.78 -4.10
N TRP A 34 2.47 -3.82 -3.63
CA TRP A 34 1.12 -4.12 -3.17
C TRP A 34 0.16 -4.44 -4.32
N VAL A 35 0.00 -3.54 -5.29
CA VAL A 35 -0.93 -3.70 -6.42
C VAL A 35 -0.46 -4.83 -7.34
N GLY A 36 0.83 -4.87 -7.67
CA GLY A 36 1.43 -5.92 -8.48
C GLY A 36 1.34 -7.29 -7.79
N GLY A 37 1.55 -7.35 -6.48
CA GLY A 37 1.38 -8.58 -5.71
C GLY A 37 -0.06 -9.10 -5.70
N MET A 38 -1.06 -8.21 -5.60
CA MET A 38 -2.47 -8.60 -5.72
C MET A 38 -2.83 -9.10 -7.12
N LEU A 39 -2.30 -8.44 -8.16
CA LEU A 39 -2.46 -8.87 -9.54
C LEU A 39 -1.83 -10.25 -9.75
N PHE A 40 -0.59 -10.44 -9.27
CA PHE A 40 0.10 -11.72 -9.30
C PHE A 40 -0.72 -12.83 -8.62
N ALA A 41 -1.23 -12.55 -7.42
CA ALA A 41 -2.02 -13.49 -6.63
C ALA A 41 -3.28 -13.95 -7.38
N HIS A 42 -3.99 -13.04 -8.05
CA HIS A 42 -5.23 -13.34 -8.76
C HIS A 42 -5.03 -14.00 -10.12
N CYS A 43 -4.09 -13.48 -10.92
CA CYS A 43 -3.94 -13.85 -12.32
C CYS A 43 -3.01 -15.05 -12.52
N PHE A 44 -2.09 -15.31 -11.59
CA PHE A 44 -1.05 -16.33 -11.78
C PHE A 44 -1.06 -17.37 -10.67
N LEU A 45 -0.90 -16.94 -9.41
CA LEU A 45 -0.82 -17.86 -8.28
C LEU A 45 -2.12 -18.65 -8.10
N ARG A 46 -3.27 -17.97 -8.10
CA ARG A 46 -4.56 -18.64 -7.88
C ARG A 46 -4.87 -19.68 -8.96
N PRO A 47 -4.79 -19.39 -10.27
CA PRO A 47 -5.03 -20.39 -11.31
C PRO A 47 -4.09 -21.59 -11.20
N ALA A 48 -2.81 -21.36 -10.88
CA ALA A 48 -1.86 -22.45 -10.64
C ALA A 48 -2.28 -23.31 -9.43
N ALA A 49 -2.59 -22.67 -8.30
CA ALA A 49 -3.00 -23.36 -7.08
C ALA A 49 -4.34 -24.09 -7.21
N ALA A 50 -5.23 -23.65 -8.12
CA ALA A 50 -6.53 -24.28 -8.34
C ALA A 50 -6.43 -25.72 -8.86
N LYS A 51 -5.29 -26.09 -9.48
CA LYS A 51 -5.00 -27.44 -9.97
C LYS A 51 -4.65 -28.43 -8.85
N LEU A 52 -4.38 -27.93 -7.65
CA LEU A 52 -4.03 -28.74 -6.48
C LEU A 52 -5.28 -29.19 -5.74
N GLU A 53 -5.17 -30.34 -5.07
CA GLU A 53 -6.21 -30.82 -4.15
C GLU A 53 -6.48 -29.81 -3.03
N PRO A 54 -7.72 -29.73 -2.50
CA PRO A 54 -8.10 -28.68 -1.56
C PRO A 54 -7.19 -28.55 -0.32
N PRO A 55 -6.77 -29.63 0.38
CA PRO A 55 -5.89 -29.50 1.54
C PRO A 55 -4.50 -28.95 1.18
N VAL A 56 -3.92 -29.44 0.08
CA VAL A 56 -2.59 -28.99 -0.41
C VAL A 56 -2.66 -27.53 -0.83
N ARG A 57 -3.69 -27.16 -1.58
CA ARG A 57 -3.95 -25.78 -2.01
C ARG A 57 -4.08 -24.82 -0.82
N LEU A 58 -4.85 -25.17 0.20
CA LEU A 58 -5.08 -24.29 1.35
C LEU A 58 -3.82 -24.12 2.20
N LYS A 59 -3.03 -25.18 2.39
CA LYS A 59 -1.73 -25.11 3.06
C LYS A 59 -0.75 -24.18 2.30
N LEU A 60 -0.65 -24.35 0.99
CA LEU A 60 0.18 -23.48 0.13
C LEU A 60 -0.26 -22.01 0.21
N MET A 61 -1.56 -21.76 0.09
CA MET A 61 -2.06 -20.38 0.17
C MET A 61 -1.81 -19.75 1.54
N ALA A 62 -1.97 -20.51 2.63
CA ALA A 62 -1.69 -20.02 3.98
C ALA A 62 -0.21 -19.68 4.19
N SER A 63 0.71 -20.51 3.66
CA SER A 63 2.15 -20.29 3.76
C SER A 63 2.64 -19.13 2.91
N VAL A 64 2.06 -18.91 1.72
CA VAL A 64 2.41 -17.79 0.85
C VAL A 64 1.81 -16.47 1.36
N LEU A 65 0.54 -16.48 1.78
CA LEU A 65 -0.16 -15.25 2.18
C LEU A 65 0.42 -14.64 3.46
N GLY A 66 0.95 -15.43 4.40
CA GLY A 66 1.48 -14.89 5.66
C GLY A 66 2.62 -13.88 5.44
N PRO A 67 3.76 -14.31 4.87
CA PRO A 67 4.87 -13.43 4.54
C PRO A 67 4.47 -12.32 3.56
N PHE A 68 3.66 -12.62 2.55
CA PHE A 68 3.19 -11.63 1.59
C PHE A 68 2.40 -10.50 2.26
N LEU A 69 1.44 -10.84 3.13
CA LEU A 69 0.66 -9.83 3.83
C LEU A 69 1.52 -9.04 4.83
N ASN A 70 2.57 -9.62 5.41
CA ASN A 70 3.53 -8.86 6.22
C ASN A 70 4.33 -7.86 5.37
N ALA A 71 4.78 -8.25 4.18
CA ALA A 71 5.45 -7.34 3.24
C ALA A 71 4.50 -6.20 2.80
N VAL A 72 3.24 -6.51 2.54
CA VAL A 72 2.21 -5.50 2.22
C VAL A 72 1.95 -4.55 3.40
N LEU A 73 1.99 -5.03 4.64
CA LEU A 73 1.85 -4.17 5.82
C LEU A 73 2.98 -3.13 5.85
N VAL A 74 4.23 -3.56 5.61
CA VAL A 74 5.37 -2.64 5.50
C VAL A 74 5.17 -1.66 4.34
N ALA A 75 4.71 -2.14 3.18
CA ALA A 75 4.43 -1.28 2.03
C ALA A 75 3.35 -0.21 2.34
N ILE A 76 2.27 -0.58 3.04
CA ILE A 76 1.22 0.37 3.46
C ILE A 76 1.80 1.46 4.35
N VAL A 77 2.62 1.09 5.35
CA VAL A 77 3.26 2.07 6.23
C VAL A 77 4.15 3.02 5.41
N LEU A 78 4.96 2.49 4.50
CA LEU A 78 5.80 3.30 3.62
C LEU A 78 4.98 4.25 2.74
N ILE A 79 3.88 3.78 2.14
CA ILE A 79 2.98 4.59 1.31
C ILE A 79 2.40 5.75 2.12
N LEU A 80 1.92 5.49 3.33
CA LEU A 80 1.31 6.51 4.19
C LEU A 80 2.32 7.55 4.64
N LEU A 81 3.49 7.12 5.14
CA LEU A 81 4.54 8.03 5.61
C LEU A 81 5.08 8.90 4.49
N THR A 82 5.40 8.30 3.33
CA THR A 82 5.89 9.04 2.16
C THR A 82 4.81 9.96 1.59
N GLY A 83 3.56 9.50 1.49
CA GLY A 83 2.43 10.28 0.99
C GLY A 83 2.14 11.51 1.85
N MET A 84 2.05 11.33 3.17
CA MET A 84 1.89 12.45 4.11
C MET A 84 3.09 13.42 4.07
N SER A 85 4.31 12.91 3.94
CA SER A 85 5.52 13.76 3.84
C SER A 85 5.54 14.60 2.56
N MET A 86 5.08 14.06 1.43
CA MET A 86 4.98 14.81 0.17
C MET A 86 3.89 15.88 0.23
N ILE A 87 2.72 15.57 0.81
CA ILE A 87 1.63 16.55 1.00
C ILE A 87 2.07 17.66 1.96
N GLY A 88 2.75 17.31 3.06
CA GLY A 88 3.26 18.26 4.04
C GLY A 88 4.27 19.24 3.44
N GLN A 89 5.19 18.76 2.61
CA GLN A 89 6.15 19.63 1.89
C GLN A 89 5.46 20.60 0.94
N ALA A 90 4.46 20.13 0.17
CA ALA A 90 3.68 20.99 -0.71
C ALA A 90 2.92 22.07 0.09
N GLY A 91 2.36 21.69 1.23
CA GLY A 91 1.72 22.62 2.17
C GLY A 91 2.69 23.67 2.72
N SER A 92 3.85 23.26 3.21
CA SER A 92 4.85 24.19 3.75
C SER A 92 5.35 25.18 2.69
N MET A 93 5.57 24.73 1.45
CA MET A 93 5.98 25.62 0.36
C MET A 93 4.92 26.66 0.01
N ALA A 94 3.64 26.28 0.01
CA ALA A 94 2.54 27.22 -0.21
C ALA A 94 2.49 28.28 0.90
N THR A 95 2.65 27.88 2.17
CA THR A 95 2.66 28.85 3.30
C THR A 95 3.86 29.79 3.26
N GLN A 96 5.05 29.31 2.88
CA GLN A 96 6.27 30.12 2.81
C GLN A 96 6.22 31.15 1.67
N SER A 97 5.47 30.86 0.61
CA SER A 97 5.25 31.77 -0.52
C SER A 97 4.09 32.74 -0.29
N GLY A 98 3.49 32.75 0.90
CA GLY A 98 2.33 33.60 1.24
C GLY A 98 1.01 33.12 0.63
N GLY A 99 0.98 31.92 0.06
CA GLY A 99 -0.20 31.30 -0.54
C GLY A 99 -0.99 30.42 0.43
N THR A 100 -2.19 30.01 0.01
CA THR A 100 -3.01 29.00 0.71
C THR A 100 -2.85 27.65 0.02
N PHE A 101 -2.55 26.59 0.78
CA PHE A 101 -2.48 25.24 0.22
C PHE A 101 -3.88 24.69 -0.03
N PHE A 102 -4.21 24.41 -1.29
CA PHE A 102 -5.39 23.65 -1.66
C PHE A 102 -4.96 22.30 -2.24
N MET A 103 -5.40 21.21 -1.63
CA MET A 103 -5.04 19.87 -2.09
C MET A 103 -5.74 19.60 -3.44
N PRO A 104 -5.00 19.27 -4.51
CA PRO A 104 -5.60 18.91 -5.79
C PRO A 104 -6.59 17.76 -5.62
N ARG A 105 -7.71 17.79 -6.36
CA ARG A 105 -8.76 16.75 -6.26
C ARG A 105 -8.21 15.34 -6.48
N SER A 106 -7.28 15.17 -7.42
CA SER A 106 -6.61 13.89 -7.68
C SER A 106 -5.85 13.37 -6.45
N TRP A 107 -5.20 14.25 -5.68
CA TRP A 107 -4.50 13.86 -4.46
C TRP A 107 -5.49 13.47 -3.36
N THR A 108 -6.60 14.20 -3.20
CA THR A 108 -7.64 13.85 -2.23
C THR A 108 -8.26 12.49 -2.53
N LEU A 109 -8.52 12.21 -3.81
CA LEU A 109 -9.03 10.91 -4.26
C LEU A 109 -8.01 9.79 -4.03
N MET A 110 -6.73 10.03 -4.33
CA MET A 110 -5.64 9.07 -4.08
C MET A 110 -5.49 8.76 -2.59
N ALA A 111 -5.49 9.79 -1.73
CA ALA A 111 -5.37 9.63 -0.29
C ALA A 111 -6.58 8.91 0.30
N GLY A 112 -7.81 9.35 -0.05
CA GLY A 112 -9.04 8.72 0.41
C GLY A 112 -9.15 7.26 -0.04
N GLY A 113 -8.84 6.99 -1.32
CA GLY A 113 -8.81 5.64 -1.86
C GLY A 113 -7.77 4.75 -1.17
N GLY A 114 -6.56 5.27 -0.92
CA GLY A 114 -5.51 4.56 -0.19
C GLY A 114 -5.93 4.15 1.23
N ILE A 115 -6.65 5.03 1.95
CA ILE A 115 -7.19 4.71 3.28
C ILE A 115 -8.25 3.61 3.18
N VAL A 116 -9.17 3.67 2.21
CA VAL A 116 -10.15 2.60 1.98
C VAL A 116 -9.45 1.26 1.70
N MET A 117 -8.43 1.27 0.84
CA MET A 117 -7.64 0.07 0.56
C MET A 117 -6.96 -0.50 1.82
N MET A 118 -6.41 0.37 2.67
CA MET A 118 -5.79 -0.03 3.93
C MET A 118 -6.80 -0.70 4.87
N VAL A 119 -8.03 -0.17 4.97
CA VAL A 119 -9.09 -0.77 5.80
C VAL A 119 -9.46 -2.16 5.29
N ILE A 120 -9.62 -2.32 3.97
CA ILE A 120 -9.87 -3.62 3.34
C ILE A 120 -8.72 -4.59 3.64
N PHE A 121 -7.47 -4.15 3.49
CA PHE A 121 -6.30 -4.94 3.83
C PHE A 121 -6.30 -5.35 5.31
N GLY A 122 -6.63 -4.44 6.23
CA GLY A 122 -6.75 -4.73 7.65
C GLY A 122 -7.75 -5.87 7.91
N HIS A 123 -8.91 -5.84 7.27
CA HIS A 123 -9.88 -6.93 7.35
C HIS A 123 -9.32 -8.25 6.82
N ILE A 124 -8.61 -8.23 5.68
CA ILE A 124 -7.95 -9.42 5.12
C ILE A 124 -6.90 -9.98 6.08
N ARG A 125 -5.99 -9.14 6.58
CA ARG A 125 -4.84 -9.54 7.41
C ARG A 125 -5.24 -10.03 8.79
N PHE A 126 -6.14 -9.32 9.45
CA PHE A 126 -6.42 -9.50 10.87
C PHE A 126 -7.67 -10.34 11.13
N ALA A 127 -8.60 -10.47 10.18
CA ALA A 127 -9.76 -11.35 10.33
C ALA A 127 -9.64 -12.59 9.45
N LEU A 128 -9.54 -12.42 8.13
CA LEU A 128 -9.69 -13.54 7.20
C LEU A 128 -8.46 -14.46 7.16
N TYR A 129 -7.25 -13.89 7.15
CA TYR A 129 -6.03 -14.69 7.19
C TYR A 129 -5.89 -15.47 8.50
N LYS A 130 -6.24 -14.86 9.64
CA LYS A 130 -6.28 -15.57 10.94
C LYS A 130 -7.23 -16.77 10.90
N ARG A 131 -8.43 -16.61 10.32
CA ARG A 131 -9.40 -17.71 10.14
C ARG A 131 -8.84 -18.81 9.23
N LEU A 132 -8.20 -18.45 8.13
CA LEU A 132 -7.55 -19.41 7.22
C LEU A 132 -6.45 -20.19 7.94
N ALA A 133 -5.52 -19.49 8.62
CA ALA A 133 -4.40 -20.11 9.30
C ALA A 133 -4.87 -21.07 10.41
N ALA A 134 -5.85 -20.65 11.22
CA ALA A 134 -6.44 -21.49 12.26
C ALA A 134 -7.13 -22.74 11.68
N ALA A 135 -7.90 -22.58 10.59
CA ALA A 135 -8.56 -23.70 9.92
C ALA A 135 -7.56 -24.70 9.33
N VAL A 136 -6.46 -24.21 8.73
CA VAL A 136 -5.39 -25.06 8.20
C VAL A 136 -4.68 -25.82 9.32
N ALA A 137 -4.39 -25.16 10.46
CA ALA A 137 -3.78 -25.82 11.62
C ALA A 137 -4.68 -26.91 12.21
N ALA A 138 -6.00 -26.68 12.23
CA ALA A 138 -6.98 -27.66 12.68
C ALA A 138 -7.39 -28.69 11.63
N SER A 139 -6.83 -28.63 10.40
CA SER A 139 -7.26 -29.42 9.25
C SER A 139 -8.77 -29.32 8.93
N ASP A 140 -9.40 -28.19 9.27
CA ASP A 140 -10.80 -27.86 8.98
C ASP A 140 -10.90 -27.25 7.57
N TRP A 141 -10.86 -28.12 6.55
CA TRP A 141 -10.86 -27.71 5.14
C TRP A 141 -12.12 -26.93 4.71
N PRO A 142 -13.34 -27.27 5.19
CA PRO A 142 -14.53 -26.46 4.90
C PRO A 142 -14.39 -25.00 5.37
N LYS A 143 -13.97 -24.76 6.62
CA LYS A 143 -13.76 -23.38 7.11
C LYS A 143 -12.59 -22.70 6.41
N GLY A 144 -11.52 -23.44 6.10
CA GLY A 144 -10.39 -22.92 5.33
C GLY A 144 -10.81 -22.43 3.94
N GLY A 145 -11.66 -23.20 3.25
CA GLY A 145 -12.23 -22.83 1.96
C GLY A 145 -13.09 -21.56 2.03
N GLN A 146 -13.92 -21.42 3.06
CA GLN A 146 -14.74 -20.22 3.28
C GLN A 146 -13.88 -18.98 3.52
N ALA A 147 -12.88 -19.08 4.41
CA ALA A 147 -11.96 -17.98 4.68
C ALA A 147 -11.21 -17.56 3.39
N MET A 148 -10.72 -18.54 2.61
CA MET A 148 -10.03 -18.29 1.36
C MET A 148 -10.94 -17.63 0.29
N ALA A 149 -12.22 -18.00 0.22
CA ALA A 149 -13.17 -17.33 -0.65
C ALA A 149 -13.36 -15.85 -0.27
N GLY A 150 -13.41 -15.55 1.02
CA GLY A 150 -13.44 -14.18 1.55
C GLY A 150 -12.18 -13.39 1.18
N ILE A 151 -10.99 -13.96 1.41
CA ILE A 151 -9.71 -13.33 1.06
C ILE A 151 -9.70 -13.01 -0.44
N ARG A 152 -10.06 -13.97 -1.29
CA ARG A 152 -10.11 -13.77 -2.74
C ARG A 152 -11.01 -12.60 -3.13
N ARG A 153 -12.22 -12.53 -2.57
CA ARG A 153 -13.17 -11.45 -2.87
C ARG A 153 -12.57 -10.09 -2.52
N TRP A 154 -12.10 -9.93 -1.29
CA TRP A 154 -11.61 -8.63 -0.81
C TRP A 154 -10.29 -8.22 -1.46
N VAL A 155 -9.38 -9.15 -1.75
CA VAL A 155 -8.18 -8.85 -2.55
C VAL A 155 -8.59 -8.38 -3.96
N GLY A 156 -9.63 -8.97 -4.55
CA GLY A 156 -10.12 -8.57 -5.89
C GLY A 156 -10.71 -7.17 -5.90
N VAL A 157 -11.55 -6.84 -4.92
CA VAL A 157 -12.07 -5.47 -4.72
C VAL A 157 -10.92 -4.50 -4.51
N ASN A 158 -9.96 -4.85 -3.66
CA ASN A 158 -8.81 -4.00 -3.37
C ASN A 158 -7.90 -3.78 -4.59
N LEU A 159 -7.74 -4.80 -5.44
CA LEU A 159 -7.00 -4.70 -6.69
C LEU A 159 -7.66 -3.72 -7.67
N ILE A 160 -8.98 -3.81 -7.86
CA ILE A 160 -9.73 -2.89 -8.73
C ILE A 160 -9.58 -1.46 -8.22
N LEU A 161 -9.72 -1.24 -6.91
CA LEU A 161 -9.52 0.08 -6.30
C LEU A 161 -8.08 0.58 -6.50
N GLY A 162 -7.08 -0.27 -6.33
CA GLY A 162 -5.68 0.07 -6.57
C GLY A 162 -5.41 0.49 -8.02
N ILE A 163 -5.95 -0.25 -9.00
CA ILE A 163 -5.84 0.09 -10.43
C ILE A 163 -6.52 1.43 -10.70
N ALA A 164 -7.71 1.68 -10.14
CA ALA A 164 -8.42 2.95 -10.30
C ALA A 164 -7.63 4.13 -9.71
N ILE A 165 -6.99 3.96 -8.55
CA ILE A 165 -6.16 5.00 -7.93
C ILE A 165 -4.92 5.28 -8.78
N VAL A 166 -4.26 4.24 -9.31
CA VAL A 166 -3.15 4.43 -10.25
C VAL A 166 -3.63 5.19 -11.49
N ALA A 167 -4.78 4.85 -12.06
CA ALA A 167 -5.35 5.59 -13.19
C ALA A 167 -5.59 7.07 -12.85
N ILE A 168 -6.17 7.38 -11.68
CA ILE A 168 -6.35 8.75 -11.20
C ILE A 168 -5.02 9.49 -11.08
N ALA A 169 -3.96 8.84 -10.57
CA ALA A 169 -2.66 9.47 -10.40
C ALA A 169 -1.97 9.84 -11.73
N PHE A 170 -2.30 9.15 -12.82
CA PHE A 170 -1.67 9.36 -14.14
C PHE A 170 -2.55 10.10 -15.15
N LEU A 171 -3.88 10.06 -15.00
CA LEU A 171 -4.83 10.53 -16.02
C LEU A 171 -5.68 11.72 -15.56
N ALA A 172 -5.62 12.14 -14.30
CA ALA A 172 -6.46 13.18 -13.71
C ALA A 172 -5.68 14.36 -13.10
#